data_AF-A0A7L2J7K8-F1
#
_entry.id   AF-A0A7L2J7K8-F1
#
_cell.length_a   1.000
_cell.length_b   1.000
_cell.length_c   1.000
_cell.angle_alpha   90.00
_cell.angle_beta   90.00
_cell.angle_gamma   90.00
#
_symmetry.space_group_name_H-M   'P 1'
#
loop_
_entity.id
_entity.type
_entity.pdbx_description
1 polymer ?
#
loop_
_entity_poly.entity_id
_entity_poly.type
_entity_poly.pdbx_seq_one_letter_code
_entity_poly.pdbx_strand_id
1 'polypeptide(L)'
;GVVLVLSGFQNPLRAHLRAAAVALGAQYRPDWTEDSTHLVCAFARTPKAARARQLGGVVVSPGWVWECQRLQKRVSCGPYLLDGSASSSSEGEGPEDAPPPSRPSPVKVGKRARPT
;
A
#
# COMPACT_ATOMS: atom_id res chain seq x y z
N GLY A 1 -1.30 18.06 -4.64
CA GLY A 1 -2.18 16.96 -4.18
C GLY A 1 -1.80 15.67 -4.87
N VAL A 2 -2.36 14.53 -4.44
CA VAL A 2 -2.19 13.24 -5.14
C VAL A 2 -3.40 13.01 -6.04
N VAL A 3 -3.15 12.67 -7.30
CA VAL A 3 -4.18 12.28 -8.27
C VAL A 3 -3.87 10.87 -8.72
N LEU A 4 -4.79 9.96 -8.42
CA LEU A 4 -4.59 8.53 -8.45
C LEU A 4 -5.47 7.88 -9.51
N VAL A 5 -4.86 7.00 -10.28
CA VAL A 5 -5.52 6.16 -11.29
C VAL A 5 -5.36 4.70 -10.90
N LEU A 6 -6.43 3.90 -11.08
CA LEU A 6 -6.44 2.46 -10.78
C LEU A 6 -6.44 1.62 -12.05
N SER A 7 -5.51 0.67 -12.18
CA SER A 7 -5.42 -0.25 -13.32
C SER A 7 -5.23 -1.71 -12.90
N GLY A 8 -5.99 -2.63 -13.50
CA GLY A 8 -5.86 -4.07 -13.26
C GLY A 8 -6.55 -4.60 -12.00
N PHE A 9 -7.52 -3.86 -11.45
CA PHE A 9 -8.31 -4.30 -10.29
C PHE A 9 -9.77 -4.50 -10.66
N GLN A 10 -10.36 -5.61 -10.21
CA GLN A 10 -11.79 -5.91 -10.30
C GLN A 10 -12.51 -5.46 -9.01
N ASN A 11 -13.84 -5.34 -9.07
CA ASN A 11 -14.65 -5.09 -7.89
C ASN A 11 -14.78 -6.38 -7.05
N PRO A 12 -14.80 -6.33 -5.70
CA PRO A 12 -14.89 -5.15 -4.82
C PRO A 12 -13.56 -4.45 -4.51
N LEU A 13 -12.42 -5.08 -4.81
CA LEU A 13 -11.08 -4.55 -4.48
C LEU A 13 -10.84 -3.14 -5.04
N ARG A 14 -11.27 -2.90 -6.29
CA ARG A 14 -11.17 -1.58 -6.93
C ARG A 14 -11.90 -0.49 -6.13
N ALA A 15 -13.09 -0.79 -5.61
CA ALA A 15 -13.86 0.15 -4.79
C ALA A 15 -13.16 0.45 -3.46
N HIS A 16 -12.61 -0.58 -2.79
CA HIS A 16 -11.88 -0.38 -1.53
C HIS A 16 -10.62 0.47 -1.72
N LEU A 17 -9.81 0.21 -2.76
CA LEU A 17 -8.63 1.04 -3.07
C LEU A 17 -9.01 2.49 -3.36
N ARG A 18 -10.09 2.71 -4.11
CA ARG A 18 -10.61 4.06 -4.37
C ARG A 18 -11.03 4.74 -3.08
N ALA A 19 -11.80 4.07 -2.24
CA ALA A 19 -12.29 4.62 -0.98
C ALA A 19 -11.13 4.98 -0.04
N ALA A 20 -10.15 4.09 0.11
CA ALA A 20 -8.95 4.33 0.90
C ALA A 20 -8.15 5.54 0.41
N ALA A 21 -7.90 5.64 -0.90
CA ALA A 21 -7.19 6.76 -1.49
C ALA A 21 -7.94 8.09 -1.29
N VAL A 22 -9.26 8.11 -1.50
CA VAL A 22 -10.08 9.32 -1.33
C VAL A 22 -10.14 9.74 0.15
N ALA A 23 -10.23 8.80 1.09
CA ALA A 23 -10.20 9.08 2.52
C ALA A 23 -8.89 9.74 2.96
N LEU A 24 -7.78 9.44 2.28
CA LEU A 24 -6.46 10.07 2.49
C LEU A 24 -6.30 11.42 1.78
N GLY A 25 -7.35 11.92 1.11
CA GLY A 25 -7.33 13.19 0.38
C GLY A 25 -6.75 13.11 -1.04
N ALA A 26 -6.60 11.90 -1.60
CA ALA A 26 -6.25 11.76 -3.01
C ALA A 26 -7.48 11.94 -3.91
N GLN A 27 -7.29 12.49 -5.10
CA GLN A 27 -8.32 12.58 -6.13
C GLN A 27 -8.25 11.36 -7.02
N TYR A 28 -9.39 10.72 -7.30
CA TYR A 28 -9.44 9.55 -8.17
C TYR A 28 -9.84 9.94 -9.60
N ARG A 29 -9.11 9.41 -10.59
CA ARG A 29 -9.47 9.47 -12.01
C ARG A 29 -9.66 8.06 -12.58
N PRO A 30 -10.70 7.82 -13.41
CA PRO A 30 -10.89 6.52 -14.06
C PRO A 30 -9.77 6.22 -15.07
N ASP A 31 -9.31 7.25 -15.75
CA ASP A 31 -8.27 7.19 -16.78
C ASP A 31 -7.13 8.15 -16.51
N TRP A 32 -6.00 7.87 -17.16
CA TRP A 32 -4.81 8.69 -17.03
C TRP A 32 -4.99 10.01 -17.76
N THR A 33 -4.85 11.09 -17.02
CA THR A 33 -4.98 12.48 -17.46
C THR A 33 -3.70 13.26 -17.17
N GLU A 34 -3.56 14.48 -17.68
CA GLU A 34 -2.36 15.31 -17.49
C GLU A 34 -2.13 15.72 -16.02
N ASP A 35 -3.18 15.75 -15.21
CA ASP A 35 -3.09 16.01 -13.76
C ASP A 35 -2.80 14.74 -12.93
N SER A 36 -2.77 13.57 -13.57
CA SER A 36 -2.49 12.29 -12.89
C SER A 36 -1.04 12.21 -12.45
N THR A 37 -0.82 11.83 -11.18
CA THR A 37 0.54 11.76 -10.61
C THR A 37 0.95 10.34 -10.25
N HIS A 38 -0.01 9.50 -9.83
CA HIS A 38 0.24 8.13 -9.38
C HIS A 38 -0.70 7.16 -10.10
N LEU A 39 -0.13 6.09 -10.67
CA LEU A 39 -0.87 4.94 -11.16
C LEU A 39 -0.67 3.80 -10.17
N VAL A 40 -1.76 3.39 -9.51
CA VAL A 40 -1.75 2.14 -8.75
C VAL A 40 -2.13 1.03 -9.72
N CYS A 41 -1.27 0.04 -9.86
CA CYS A 41 -1.48 -1.06 -10.79
C CYS A 41 -1.26 -2.41 -10.14
N ALA A 42 -2.03 -3.42 -10.55
CA ALA A 42 -1.80 -4.80 -10.13
C ALA A 42 -0.56 -5.42 -10.80
N PHE A 43 -0.16 -4.94 -11.98
CA PHE A 43 0.92 -5.54 -12.77
C PHE A 43 1.87 -4.48 -13.33
N ALA A 44 3.18 -4.72 -13.21
CA ALA A 44 4.21 -3.77 -13.68
C ALA A 44 4.21 -3.58 -15.21
N ARG A 45 3.88 -4.64 -15.95
CA ARG A 45 3.95 -4.74 -17.42
C ARG A 45 2.58 -4.59 -18.07
N THR A 46 1.92 -3.46 -17.82
CA THR A 46 0.68 -3.11 -18.54
C THR A 46 0.92 -1.93 -19.49
N PRO A 47 0.19 -1.83 -20.61
CA PRO A 47 0.26 -0.67 -21.49
C PRO A 47 -0.01 0.66 -20.76
N LYS A 48 -0.96 0.64 -19.80
CA LYS A 48 -1.31 1.81 -18.97
C LYS A 48 -0.15 2.21 -18.05
N ALA A 49 0.57 1.23 -17.48
CA ALA A 49 1.78 1.49 -16.69
C ALA A 49 2.95 2.01 -17.52
N ALA A 50 3.18 1.46 -18.71
CA ALA A 50 4.20 1.96 -19.63
C ALA A 50 3.94 3.43 -20.00
N ARG A 51 2.69 3.75 -20.36
CA ARG A 51 2.27 5.13 -20.69
C ARG A 51 2.42 6.08 -19.50
N ALA A 52 2.00 5.68 -18.30
CA ALA A 52 2.16 6.50 -17.11
C ALA A 52 3.64 6.83 -16.85
N ARG A 53 4.55 5.85 -16.97
CA ARG A 53 6.00 6.09 -16.80
C ARG A 53 6.56 7.04 -17.87
N GLN A 54 6.15 6.89 -19.13
CA GLN A 54 6.57 7.78 -20.22
C GLN A 54 6.15 9.24 -19.98
N LEU A 55 5.02 9.44 -19.31
CA LEU A 55 4.50 10.76 -18.94
C LEU A 55 5.06 11.27 -17.61
N GLY A 56 6.08 10.61 -17.04
CA GLY A 56 6.69 11.00 -15.75
C GLY A 56 5.87 10.61 -14.52
N GLY A 57 4.82 9.79 -14.70
CA GLY A 57 3.96 9.29 -13.65
C GLY A 57 4.59 8.20 -12.80
N VAL A 58 4.24 8.17 -11.52
CA VAL A 58 4.72 7.18 -10.55
C VAL A 58 3.83 5.94 -10.60
N VAL A 59 4.38 4.78 -10.96
CA VAL A 59 3.62 3.52 -10.96
C VAL A 59 3.93 2.72 -9.70
N VAL A 60 2.91 2.46 -8.88
CA VAL A 60 3.05 1.76 -7.60
C VAL A 60 2.11 0.56 -7.48
N SER A 61 2.47 -0.37 -6.60
CA SER A 61 1.62 -1.49 -6.18
C SER A 61 0.47 -1.00 -5.29
N PRO A 62 -0.62 -1.79 -5.13
CA PRO A 62 -1.72 -1.43 -4.23
C PRO A 62 -1.30 -1.33 -2.76
N GLY A 63 -0.20 -1.99 -2.37
CA GLY A 63 0.36 -1.93 -1.01
C GLY A 63 0.68 -0.51 -0.55
N TRP A 64 1.03 0.39 -1.47
CA TRP A 64 1.29 1.79 -1.12
C TRP A 64 0.06 2.49 -0.54
N VAL A 65 -1.12 2.24 -1.12
CA VAL A 65 -2.39 2.84 -0.66
C VAL A 65 -2.77 2.27 0.69
N TRP A 66 -2.65 0.94 0.84
CA TRP A 66 -2.95 0.27 2.10
C TRP A 66 -2.04 0.74 3.23
N GLU A 67 -0.75 0.89 2.96
CA GLU A 67 0.19 1.40 3.95
C GLU A 67 -0.09 2.85 4.33
N CYS A 68 -0.39 3.71 3.33
CA CYS A 68 -0.82 5.08 3.62
C CYS A 68 -2.08 5.10 4.49
N GLN A 69 -3.03 4.20 4.23
CA GLN A 69 -4.27 4.09 5.01
C GLN A 69 -3.98 3.60 6.42
N ARG A 70 -3.14 2.58 6.58
CA ARG A 70 -2.76 2.02 7.88
C ARG A 70 -2.09 3.06 8.77
N LEU A 71 -1.19 3.87 8.19
CA LEU A 71 -0.45 4.89 8.92
C LEU A 71 -1.13 6.26 8.93
N GLN A 72 -2.28 6.41 8.26
CA GLN A 72 -3.01 7.68 8.04
C GLN A 72 -2.09 8.83 7.59
N LYS A 73 -1.07 8.51 6.78
CA LYS A 73 -0.08 9.47 6.30
C LYS A 73 0.46 9.05 4.93
N ARG A 74 1.02 10.01 4.20
CA ARG A 74 1.70 9.72 2.94
C ARG A 74 3.03 9.02 3.20
N VAL A 75 3.16 7.77 2.79
CA VAL A 75 4.45 7.04 2.82
C VAL A 75 5.22 7.21 1.51
N SER A 76 6.52 6.91 1.56
CA SER A 76 7.38 6.92 0.38
C SER A 76 6.91 5.89 -0.65
N CYS A 77 6.91 6.28 -1.93
CA CYS A 77 6.52 5.39 -3.02
C CYS A 77 7.63 4.38 -3.40
N GLY A 78 8.91 4.70 -3.11
CA GLY A 78 10.09 3.92 -3.47
C GLY A 78 9.95 2.40 -3.30
N PRO A 79 9.61 1.88 -2.10
CA PRO A 79 9.49 0.43 -1.87
C PRO A 79 8.29 -0.22 -2.56
N TYR A 80 7.35 0.58 -3.07
CA TYR A 80 6.14 0.11 -3.75
C TYR A 80 6.18 0.38 -5.26
N LEU A 81 7.28 0.94 -5.79
CA LEU A 81 7.42 1.19 -7.21
C LEU A 81 7.36 -0.14 -7.97
N LEU A 82 6.49 -0.17 -8.98
CA LEU A 82 6.55 -1.23 -9.98
C LEU A 82 7.58 -0.78 -11.00
N ASP A 83 8.84 -1.18 -10.83
CA ASP A 83 9.82 -1.13 -11.90
C ASP A 83 9.58 -2.36 -12.81
N GLY A 84 9.90 -2.24 -14.10
CA GLY A 84 9.67 -3.34 -15.05
C GLY A 84 10.50 -4.61 -14.77
N SER A 85 11.32 -4.60 -13.71
CA SER A 85 12.24 -5.66 -13.29
C SER A 85 11.57 -6.49 -12.19
N ALA A 86 10.84 -7.51 -12.60
CA ALA A 86 9.98 -8.31 -11.73
C ALA A 86 10.66 -8.81 -10.43
N SER A 87 9.92 -8.76 -9.31
CA SER A 87 9.74 -9.94 -8.46
C SER A 87 8.36 -9.89 -7.81
N SER A 88 7.57 -10.91 -8.16
CA SER A 88 6.28 -11.21 -7.56
C SER A 88 6.53 -11.81 -6.18
N SER A 89 6.21 -11.08 -5.12
CA SER A 89 5.88 -11.69 -3.84
C SER A 89 4.47 -11.24 -3.49
N SER A 90 3.52 -12.12 -3.82
CA SER A 90 2.19 -12.14 -3.25
C SER A 90 2.33 -12.59 -1.80
N GLU A 91 2.38 -11.66 -0.85
CA GLU A 91 1.99 -11.96 0.52
C GLU A 91 0.72 -11.17 0.79
N GLY A 92 -0.40 -11.88 0.69
CA GLY A 92 -1.66 -11.40 1.19
C GLY A 92 -1.62 -11.48 2.70
N GLU A 93 -1.59 -10.33 3.36
CA GLU A 93 -2.06 -10.20 4.73
C GLU A 93 -3.14 -9.12 4.73
N GLY A 94 -4.36 -9.55 5.08
CA GLY A 94 -5.49 -8.69 5.36
C GLY A 94 -5.23 -7.83 6.60
N PRO A 95 -6.12 -6.87 6.91
CA PRO A 95 -5.87 -5.83 7.88
C PRO A 95 -5.97 -6.39 9.29
N GLU A 96 -4.83 -6.61 9.96
CA GLU A 96 -4.81 -6.72 11.42
C GLU A 96 -4.80 -5.32 12.04
N ASP A 97 -6.01 -4.93 12.43
CA ASP A 97 -6.40 -4.13 13.59
C ASP A 97 -5.25 -3.71 14.54
N ALA A 98 -5.08 -2.40 14.71
CA ALA A 98 -4.60 -1.65 15.89
C ALA A 98 -3.38 -2.17 16.73
N PRO A 99 -2.55 -1.26 17.27
CA PRO A 99 -1.19 -1.60 17.73
C PRO A 99 -1.17 -2.27 19.11
N PRO A 100 -0.23 -3.19 19.39
CA PRO A 100 0.24 -3.41 20.74
C PRO A 100 1.57 -2.64 20.99
N PRO A 101 1.69 -1.93 22.12
CA PRO A 101 2.85 -1.13 22.45
C PRO A 101 4.07 -1.97 22.91
N SER A 102 5.24 -1.39 22.65
CA SER A 102 6.56 -1.53 23.29
C SER A 102 6.82 -2.76 24.18
N ARG A 103 7.67 -3.66 23.70
CA ARG A 103 8.33 -4.71 24.50
C ARG A 103 9.14 -4.09 25.66
N PRO A 104 9.00 -4.57 26.90
CA PRO A 104 10.09 -4.52 27.87
C PRO A 104 10.90 -5.83 27.85
N SER A 105 12.20 -5.69 28.04
CA SER A 105 13.24 -6.73 28.09
C SER A 105 12.97 -7.82 29.15
N PRO A 106 13.48 -9.05 28.98
CA PRO A 106 13.26 -10.13 29.95
C PRO A 106 14.18 -9.99 31.17
N VAL A 107 13.62 -9.68 32.34
CA VAL A 107 14.26 -9.91 33.65
C VAL A 107 13.80 -11.25 34.22
N LYS A 108 14.77 -12.15 34.49
CA LYS A 108 14.53 -13.45 35.13
C LYS A 108 14.26 -13.25 36.64
N VAL A 109 13.13 -13.73 37.14
CA VAL A 109 12.85 -13.88 38.58
C VAL A 109 12.31 -15.29 38.86
N GLY A 110 12.83 -15.88 39.94
CA GLY A 110 12.78 -17.30 40.28
C GLY A 110 11.44 -17.81 40.79
N LYS A 111 11.24 -19.12 40.63
CA LYS A 111 10.12 -19.86 41.19
C LYS A 111 10.42 -20.25 42.64
N ARG A 112 9.65 -19.72 43.58
CA ARG A 112 9.41 -20.35 44.89
C ARG A 112 8.26 -21.35 44.73
N ALA A 113 8.40 -22.51 45.35
CA ALA A 113 7.27 -23.30 45.85
C ALA A 113 7.70 -24.08 47.10
N ARG A 114 6.97 -23.85 48.20
CA ARG A 114 6.76 -24.72 49.38
C ARG A 114 5.36 -25.38 49.15
N PRO A 115 4.81 -26.30 49.96
CA PRO A 115 5.33 -27.25 50.97
C PRO A 115 4.84 -28.72 50.75
N THR A 116 5.41 -29.67 51.49
CA THR A 116 4.70 -30.75 52.24
C THR A 116 5.58 -31.12 53.41
#